data_AF-A0A2T0RW24-F1
#
_entry.id   AF-A0A2T0RW24-F1
#
_cell.length_a   1.000
_cell.length_b   1.000
_cell.length_c   1.000
_cell.angle_alpha   90.00
_cell.angle_beta   90.00
_cell.angle_gamma   90.00
#
_symmetry.space_group_name_H-M   'P 1'
#
loop_
_entity.id
_entity.type
_entity.pdbx_description
1 polymer ?
#
loop_
_entity_poly.entity_id
_entity_poly.type
_entity_poly.pdbx_seq_one_letter_code
_entity_poly.pdbx_strand_id
1 'polypeptide(L)'
;MSDLPKYYFRVRENGAAVFRVDTENRHKRLDMEQIAVLNIRNGEVKPQGQKVLTERDLAEIHTWMAARKETLARRDIDDIYRAVDHLNLTTQWAQARATEEQLEEVTDALLFAMHDLRTMLVRKKADRMLKARATEG
;
A
#
# COMPACT_ATOMS: atom_id res chain seq x y z
N MET A 1 13.88 -29.08 8.02
CA MET A 1 12.59 -28.39 8.28
C MET A 1 12.95 -26.96 8.62
N SER A 2 12.55 -25.98 7.80
CA SER A 2 12.78 -24.57 8.13
C SER A 2 12.05 -24.26 9.43
N ASP A 3 12.76 -23.73 10.41
CA ASP A 3 12.16 -23.26 11.65
C ASP A 3 11.08 -22.23 11.32
N LEU A 4 9.91 -22.35 11.93
CA LEU A 4 8.77 -21.48 11.63
C LEU A 4 9.06 -20.07 12.19
N PRO A 5 8.58 -18.99 11.53
CA PRO A 5 8.83 -17.64 12.01
C PRO A 5 8.15 -17.43 13.38
N LYS A 6 8.87 -16.79 14.32
CA LYS A 6 8.39 -16.53 15.69
C LYS A 6 7.22 -15.54 15.75
N TYR A 7 7.04 -14.76 14.70
CA TYR A 7 5.97 -13.76 14.58
C TYR A 7 5.26 -13.89 13.23
N TYR A 8 3.95 -13.70 13.26
CA TYR A 8 3.12 -13.59 12.08
C TYR A 8 2.31 -12.29 12.11
N PHE A 9 2.34 -11.58 10.99
CA PHE A 9 1.64 -10.31 10.82
C PHE A 9 0.52 -10.45 9.82
N ARG A 10 -0.72 -10.51 10.32
CA ARG A 10 -1.90 -10.54 9.47
C ARG A 10 -2.25 -9.14 9.03
N VAL A 11 -1.89 -8.82 7.78
CA VAL A 11 -2.15 -7.52 7.15
C VAL A 11 -3.64 -7.18 7.18
N ARG A 12 -3.92 -5.90 7.44
CA ARG A 12 -5.22 -5.24 7.35
C ARG A 12 -5.05 -3.98 6.51
N GLU A 13 -6.16 -3.31 6.21
CA GLU A 13 -6.17 -2.07 5.42
C GLU A 13 -5.16 -1.02 5.94
N ASN A 14 -5.14 -0.76 7.25
CA ASN A 14 -4.33 0.28 7.86
C ASN A 14 -3.21 -0.24 8.77
N GLY A 15 -2.84 -1.52 8.67
CA GLY A 15 -1.80 -2.09 9.53
C GLY A 15 -1.84 -3.60 9.61
N ALA A 16 -1.71 -4.17 10.80
CA ALA A 16 -1.74 -5.62 10.99
C ALA A 16 -2.17 -6.02 12.40
N ALA A 17 -2.72 -7.23 12.51
CA ALA A 17 -2.73 -7.95 13.78
C ALA A 17 -1.44 -8.76 13.91
N VAL A 18 -0.80 -8.68 15.08
CA VAL A 18 0.49 -9.30 15.38
C VAL A 18 0.25 -10.53 16.23
N PHE A 19 0.79 -11.66 15.77
CA PHE A 19 0.71 -12.94 16.46
C PHE A 19 2.11 -13.43 16.82
N ARG A 20 2.27 -13.89 18.06
CA ARG A 20 3.39 -14.75 18.42
C ARG A 20 3.06 -16.17 18.03
N VAL A 21 3.98 -16.84 17.36
CA VAL A 21 3.81 -18.23 16.90
C VAL A 21 4.54 -19.14 17.87
N ASP A 22 3.82 -20.10 18.44
CA ASP A 22 4.39 -21.17 19.26
C ASP A 22 4.48 -22.46 18.43
N THR A 23 5.71 -22.95 18.30
CA THR A 23 6.09 -24.06 17.43
C THR A 23 6.55 -25.28 18.24
N GLU A 24 6.68 -25.14 19.57
CA GLU A 24 7.20 -26.18 20.47
C GLU A 24 6.10 -26.96 21.18
N ASN A 25 4.84 -26.80 20.77
CA ASN A 25 3.77 -27.52 21.43
C ASN A 25 3.88 -29.04 21.12
N ARG A 26 3.91 -29.88 22.16
CA ARG A 26 4.15 -31.34 22.08
C ARG A 26 3.20 -32.10 21.13
N HIS A 27 2.12 -31.45 20.71
CA HIS A 27 1.08 -31.96 19.83
C HIS A 27 1.27 -31.64 18.32
N LYS A 28 2.40 -31.05 17.90
CA LYS A 28 2.64 -30.59 16.51
C LYS A 28 1.58 -29.60 15.99
N ARG A 29 0.89 -28.90 16.90
CA ARG A 29 -0.15 -27.92 16.55
C ARG A 29 0.48 -26.53 16.48
N LEU A 30 0.24 -25.83 15.38
CA LEU A 30 0.60 -24.43 15.23
C LEU A 30 -0.34 -23.61 16.11
N ASP A 31 0.17 -23.06 17.21
CA ASP A 31 -0.58 -22.14 18.05
C ASP A 31 -0.13 -20.71 17.79
N MET A 32 -1.09 -19.79 17.69
CA MET A 32 -0.85 -18.40 17.37
C MET A 32 -1.60 -17.53 18.37
N GLU A 33 -0.83 -16.75 19.13
CA GLU A 33 -1.39 -15.86 20.12
C GLU A 33 -1.33 -14.42 19.62
N GLN A 34 -2.49 -13.77 19.48
CA GLN A 34 -2.51 -12.35 19.15
C GLN A 34 -1.97 -11.53 20.32
N ILE A 35 -0.90 -10.76 20.07
CA ILE A 35 -0.24 -9.94 21.09
C ILE A 35 -0.52 -8.45 20.91
N ALA A 36 -0.81 -8.00 19.68
CA ALA A 36 -1.05 -6.59 19.39
C ALA A 36 -1.83 -6.38 18.08
N VAL A 37 -2.30 -5.15 17.90
CA VAL A 37 -2.70 -4.59 16.61
C VAL A 37 -1.87 -3.33 16.38
N LEU A 38 -1.32 -3.18 15.18
CA LEU A 38 -0.53 -2.01 14.80
C LEU A 38 -1.22 -1.23 13.69
N ASN A 39 -0.98 0.08 13.66
CA ASN A 39 -1.40 1.00 12.61
C ASN A 39 -0.17 1.54 11.87
N ILE A 40 -0.10 1.29 10.57
CA ILE A 40 1.08 1.62 9.74
C ILE A 40 1.17 3.11 9.41
N ARG A 41 0.05 3.83 9.45
CA ARG A 41 -0.04 5.26 9.09
C ARG A 41 0.55 6.13 10.20
N ASN A 42 0.11 5.93 11.44
CA ASN A 42 0.55 6.75 12.58
C ASN A 42 1.64 6.08 13.44
N GLY A 43 1.95 4.80 13.21
CA GLY A 43 2.96 4.08 13.99
C GLY A 43 2.45 3.45 15.28
N GLU A 44 1.16 3.58 15.59
CA GLU A 44 0.59 3.14 16.88
C GLU A 44 0.58 1.62 17.00
N VAL A 45 0.96 1.11 18.17
CA VAL A 45 0.92 -0.31 18.52
C VAL A 45 0.07 -0.47 19.77
N LYS A 46 -1.05 -1.18 19.65
CA LYS A 46 -1.99 -1.46 20.75
C LYS A 46 -1.83 -2.91 21.18
N PRO A 47 -1.37 -3.19 22.42
CA PRO A 47 -1.35 -4.54 22.96
C PRO A 47 -2.77 -5.14 23.00
N GLN A 48 -2.86 -6.45 22.83
CA GLN A 48 -4.13 -7.17 22.90
C GLN A 48 -4.52 -7.40 24.37
N GLY A 49 -5.61 -6.78 24.81
CA GLY A 49 -6.09 -6.91 26.19
C GLY A 49 -5.09 -6.31 27.20
N GLN A 50 -4.78 -7.06 28.27
CA GLN A 50 -3.82 -6.64 29.31
C GLN A 50 -2.38 -7.12 29.04
N LYS A 51 -2.06 -7.51 27.80
CA LYS A 51 -0.72 -7.99 27.47
C LYS A 51 0.31 -6.87 27.54
N VAL A 52 1.49 -7.20 28.06
CA VAL A 52 2.68 -6.36 28.00
C VAL A 52 3.55 -6.88 26.87
N LEU A 53 3.92 -6.00 25.94
CA LEU A 53 4.84 -6.32 24.86
C LEU A 53 6.27 -6.28 25.39
N THR A 54 7.04 -7.32 25.07
CA THR A 54 8.48 -7.36 25.36
C THR A 54 9.25 -6.46 24.40
N GLU A 55 10.49 -6.11 24.75
CA GLU A 55 11.39 -5.38 23.85
C GLU A 55 11.56 -6.09 22.49
N ARG A 56 11.61 -7.43 22.52
CA ARG A 56 11.67 -8.24 21.30
C ARG A 56 10.41 -8.10 20.46
N ASP A 57 9.22 -8.14 21.07
CA ASP A 57 7.96 -7.95 20.35
C ASP A 57 7.95 -6.59 19.63
N LEU A 58 8.38 -5.54 20.33
CA LEU A 58 8.45 -4.19 19.76
C LEU A 58 9.47 -4.10 18.61
N ALA A 59 10.67 -4.67 18.77
CA ALA A 59 11.69 -4.66 17.73
C ALA A 59 11.23 -5.35 16.43
N GLU A 60 10.54 -6.49 16.56
CA GLU A 60 10.00 -7.25 15.43
C GLU A 60 8.85 -6.49 14.75
N ILE A 61 7.97 -5.85 15.55
CA ILE A 61 6.90 -4.98 15.06
C ILE A 61 7.48 -3.80 14.27
N HIS A 62 8.49 -3.10 14.79
CA HIS A 62 9.11 -1.97 14.11
C HIS A 62 9.81 -2.38 12.81
N THR A 63 10.53 -3.51 12.82
CA THR A 63 11.18 -4.07 11.63
C THR A 63 10.15 -4.40 10.55
N TRP A 64 9.06 -5.08 10.93
CA TRP A 64 7.98 -5.38 10.00
C TRP A 64 7.33 -4.11 9.44
N MET A 65 7.10 -3.10 10.28
CA MET A 65 6.51 -1.83 9.86
C MET A 65 7.39 -1.10 8.83
N ALA A 66 8.71 -1.08 9.02
CA ALA A 66 9.63 -0.48 8.07
C ALA A 66 9.56 -1.18 6.69
N ALA A 67 9.69 -2.51 6.68
CA ALA A 67 9.59 -3.30 5.45
C ALA A 67 8.20 -3.17 4.78
N ARG A 68 7.13 -3.05 5.59
CA ARG A 68 5.79 -2.87 5.07
C ARG A 68 5.62 -1.50 4.41
N LYS A 69 6.17 -0.43 4.99
CA LYS A 69 6.13 0.92 4.38
C LYS A 69 6.82 0.95 3.03
N GLU A 70 8.00 0.33 2.93
CA GLU A 70 8.72 0.22 1.65
C GLU A 70 7.91 -0.58 0.62
N THR A 71 7.31 -1.69 1.03
CA THR A 71 6.43 -2.48 0.15
C THR A 71 5.23 -1.68 -0.34
N LEU A 72 4.61 -0.89 0.54
CA LEU A 72 3.48 -0.03 0.16
C LEU A 72 3.92 1.07 -0.80
N ALA A 73 5.04 1.75 -0.54
CA ALA A 73 5.57 2.79 -1.43
C ALA A 73 5.86 2.27 -2.85
N ARG A 74 6.40 1.04 -2.96
CA ARG A 74 6.58 0.39 -4.27
C ARG A 74 5.24 0.12 -4.97
N ARG A 75 4.25 -0.38 -4.23
CA ARG A 75 2.92 -0.66 -4.77
C ARG A 75 2.20 0.60 -5.23
N ASP A 76 2.37 1.72 -4.50
CA ASP A 76 1.78 2.99 -4.89
C ASP A 76 2.23 3.39 -6.31
N ILE A 77 3.51 3.22 -6.64
CA ILE A 77 4.04 3.49 -7.98
C ILE A 77 3.54 2.47 -9.01
N ASP A 78 3.50 1.18 -8.65
CA ASP A 78 2.96 0.14 -9.53
C ASP A 78 1.49 0.40 -9.88
N ASP A 79 0.69 0.89 -8.94
CA ASP A 79 -0.72 1.24 -9.17
C ASP A 79 -0.87 2.46 -10.11
N ILE A 80 0.07 3.41 -10.09
CA ILE A 80 0.11 4.49 -11.08
C ILE A 80 0.43 3.95 -12.48
N TYR A 81 1.35 2.99 -12.61
CA TYR A 81 1.61 2.35 -13.90
C TYR A 81 0.38 1.57 -14.40
N ARG A 82 -0.35 0.88 -13.51
CA ARG A 82 -1.62 0.23 -13.86
C ARG A 82 -2.67 1.24 -14.33
N ALA A 83 -2.72 2.44 -13.75
CA ALA A 83 -3.63 3.49 -14.21
C ALA A 83 -3.28 3.95 -15.65
N VAL A 84 -1.99 4.07 -15.98
CA VAL A 84 -1.53 4.37 -17.35
C VAL A 84 -1.97 3.27 -18.32
N ASP A 85 -1.76 2.00 -17.96
CA ASP A 85 -2.19 0.88 -18.78
C ASP A 85 -3.71 0.86 -18.97
N HIS A 86 -4.47 1.17 -17.92
CA HIS A 86 -5.92 1.25 -18.00
C HIS A 86 -6.38 2.36 -18.93
N LEU A 87 -5.77 3.56 -18.89
CA LEU A 87 -6.08 4.64 -19.83
C LEU A 87 -5.80 4.22 -21.28
N ASN A 88 -4.66 3.57 -21.53
CA ASN A 88 -4.31 3.08 -22.87
C ASN A 88 -5.33 2.04 -23.38
N LEU A 89 -5.72 1.09 -22.52
CA LEU A 89 -6.73 0.08 -22.85
C LEU A 89 -8.11 0.71 -23.08
N THR A 90 -8.48 1.74 -22.31
CA THR A 90 -9.72 2.50 -22.50
C THR A 90 -9.70 3.25 -23.83
N THR A 91 -8.57 3.87 -24.22
CA THR A 91 -8.43 4.47 -25.56
C THR A 91 -8.64 3.43 -26.66
N GLN A 92 -8.00 2.26 -26.55
CA GLN A 92 -8.18 1.18 -27.52
C GLN A 92 -9.62 0.67 -27.59
N TRP A 93 -10.30 0.55 -26.44
CA TRP A 93 -11.71 0.17 -26.37
C TRP A 93 -12.60 1.21 -27.07
N ALA A 94 -12.41 2.51 -26.77
CA ALA A 94 -13.17 3.59 -27.38
C ALA A 94 -13.02 3.61 -28.90
N GLN A 95 -11.81 3.34 -29.40
CA GLN A 95 -11.52 3.31 -30.84
C GLN A 95 -12.13 2.10 -31.56
N ALA A 96 -12.08 0.91 -30.94
CA ALA A 96 -12.31 -0.35 -31.65
C ALA A 96 -13.62 -1.07 -31.30
N ARG A 97 -14.28 -0.72 -30.18
CA ARG A 97 -15.37 -1.52 -29.61
C ARG A 97 -16.54 -0.73 -29.02
N ALA A 98 -16.33 0.51 -28.59
CA ALA A 98 -17.38 1.26 -27.89
C ALA A 98 -18.56 1.57 -28.82
N THR A 99 -19.78 1.50 -28.29
CA THR A 99 -20.98 2.00 -28.97
C THR A 99 -21.19 3.49 -28.72
N GLU A 100 -22.04 4.15 -29.50
CA GLU A 100 -22.34 5.57 -29.34
C GLU A 100 -22.95 5.87 -27.96
N GLU A 101 -23.88 5.03 -27.50
CA GLU A 101 -24.52 5.17 -26.19
C GLU A 101 -23.52 5.01 -25.04
N GLN A 102 -22.59 4.05 -25.16
CA GLN A 102 -21.53 3.86 -24.17
C GLN A 102 -20.59 5.06 -24.12
N LEU A 103 -20.26 5.65 -25.28
CA LEU A 103 -19.42 6.84 -25.36
C LEU A 103 -20.14 8.05 -24.74
N GLU A 104 -21.43 8.25 -25.02
CA GLU A 104 -22.22 9.31 -24.41
C GLU A 104 -22.24 9.19 -22.88
N GLU A 105 -22.37 7.98 -22.35
CA GLU A 105 -22.41 7.72 -20.90
C GLU A 105 -21.10 8.10 -20.19
N VAL A 106 -19.93 7.83 -20.78
CA VAL A 106 -18.64 7.91 -20.06
C VAL A 106 -17.75 9.09 -20.46
N THR A 107 -18.02 9.76 -21.59
CA THR A 107 -17.10 10.74 -22.19
C THR A 107 -16.77 11.89 -21.23
N ASP A 108 -17.78 12.57 -20.68
CA ASP A 108 -17.55 13.73 -19.81
C ASP A 108 -16.80 13.35 -18.53
N ALA A 109 -17.15 12.21 -17.93
CA ALA A 109 -16.47 11.70 -16.74
C ALA A 109 -14.98 11.42 -17.01
N LEU A 110 -14.66 10.77 -18.14
CA LEU A 110 -13.28 10.52 -18.55
C LEU A 110 -12.54 11.83 -18.83
N LEU A 111 -13.14 12.76 -19.57
CA LEU A 111 -12.52 14.04 -19.93
C LEU A 111 -12.20 14.88 -18.69
N PHE A 112 -13.12 14.96 -17.72
CA PHE A 112 -12.87 15.69 -16.47
C PHE A 112 -11.77 15.05 -15.62
N ALA A 113 -11.78 13.72 -15.46
CA ALA A 113 -10.75 13.02 -14.70
C ALA A 113 -9.35 13.19 -15.33
N MET A 114 -9.25 13.08 -16.66
CA MET A 114 -8.00 13.29 -17.39
C MET A 114 -7.52 14.74 -17.30
N HIS A 115 -8.45 15.71 -17.40
CA HIS A 115 -8.11 17.13 -17.31
C HIS A 115 -7.54 17.51 -15.93
N ASP A 116 -8.19 17.08 -14.85
CA ASP A 116 -7.73 17.37 -13.49
C ASP A 116 -6.33 16.76 -13.25
N LEU A 117 -6.16 15.47 -13.58
CA LEU A 117 -4.88 14.79 -13.45
C LEU A 117 -3.78 15.50 -14.27
N ARG A 118 -4.07 15.86 -15.52
CA ARG A 118 -3.14 16.59 -16.39
C ARG A 118 -2.71 17.92 -15.76
N THR A 119 -3.66 18.71 -15.28
CA THR A 119 -3.41 20.02 -14.66
C THR A 119 -2.46 19.88 -13.47
N MET A 120 -2.71 18.91 -12.60
CA MET A 120 -1.86 18.64 -11.44
C MET A 120 -0.45 18.18 -11.83
N LEU A 121 -0.32 17.29 -12.81
CA LEU A 121 0.98 16.80 -13.28
C LEU A 121 1.81 17.90 -13.95
N VAL A 122 1.19 18.73 -14.78
CA VAL A 122 1.85 19.86 -15.44
C VAL A 122 2.37 20.86 -14.40
N ARG A 123 1.53 21.23 -13.41
CA ARG A 123 1.94 22.10 -12.31
C ARG A 123 3.14 21.53 -11.54
N LYS A 124 3.09 20.25 -11.13
CA LYS A 124 4.20 19.61 -10.40
C LYS A 124 5.48 19.53 -11.24
N LYS A 125 5.37 19.34 -12.56
CA LYS A 125 6.53 19.35 -13.46
C LYS A 125 7.16 20.75 -13.51
N ALA A 126 6.36 21.80 -13.63
CA ALA A 126 6.84 23.18 -13.61
C ALA A 126 7.55 23.52 -12.29
N ASP A 127 6.94 23.16 -11.14
CA ASP A 127 7.54 23.37 -9.81
C ASP A 127 8.92 22.70 -9.68
N ARG A 128 9.08 21.48 -10.21
CA ARG A 128 10.38 20.77 -10.21
C ARG A 128 11.43 21.47 -11.07
N MET A 129 11.04 21.97 -12.25
CA MET A 129 11.95 22.70 -13.14
C MET A 129 12.42 24.02 -12.53
N LEU A 130 11.54 24.75 -11.83
CA LEU A 130 11.90 25.97 -11.12
C LEU A 130 12.89 25.70 -9.98
N LYS A 131 12.64 24.63 -9.18
CA LYS A 131 13.55 24.21 -8.10
C LYS A 131 14.94 23.84 -8.63
N ALA A 132 15.01 23.07 -9.71
CA ALA A 132 16.28 22.66 -10.31
C ALA A 132 17.13 23.89 -10.73
N ARG A 133 16.52 24.88 -11.37
CA ARG A 133 17.20 26.13 -11.76
C ARG A 133 17.70 26.95 -10.56
N ALA A 134 16.97 26.95 -9.44
CA ALA A 134 17.36 27.67 -8.23
C ALA A 134 18.50 26.98 -7.45
N THR A 135 18.71 25.68 -7.64
CA THR A 135 19.87 24.95 -7.09
C THR A 135 21.12 25.00 -7.97
N GLU A 136 20.98 25.41 -9.24
CA GLU A 136 22.07 25.51 -10.21
C GLU A 136 22.70 26.91 -10.30
N GLY A 137 22.06 27.93 -9.71
CA GLY A 137 22.53 29.33 -9.68
C GLY A 137 22.85 29.78 -8.26
#